data_AF-A0A9P6WW07-F1
#
_entry.id   AF-A0A9P6WW07-F1
#
_cell.length_a   1.000
_cell.length_b   1.000
_cell.length_c   1.000
_cell.angle_alpha   90.00
_cell.angle_beta   90.00
_cell.angle_gamma   90.00
#
_symmetry.space_group_name_H-M   'P 1'
#
loop_
_entity.id
_entity.type
_entity.pdbx_description
1 polymer ?
#
loop_
_entity_poly.entity_id
_entity_poly.type
_entity_poly.pdbx_seq_one_letter_code
_entity_poly.pdbx_strand_id
1 'polypeptide(L)'
;MMEDLSYDCKYPKNVKLIGLIDTGSDASFIDIISLNKKLKINKVNKITGSYNFLSHNNEISRIGITDPLQFKYANGIQFKHSLEVMKFNKEFEFDILLGTDILPKMNIGLTGVAFKLDGEHSHSDTTANDNLILENINIDRENKYEPDNSPAGTPSQRAEFFKIIKEAIDENQSIPIESSCPMPESIIHLPTKEGATAYRRQYPIPHALRPSTPSRS
;
A
#
# COMPACT_ATOMS: atom_id res chain seq x y z
N MET A 1 -5.79 -11.20 -20.83
CA MET A 1 -5.46 -12.60 -20.54
C MET A 1 -6.58 -13.16 -19.68
N MET A 2 -7.40 -14.04 -20.25
CA MET A 2 -8.44 -14.78 -19.55
C MET A 2 -7.80 -15.99 -18.91
N GLU A 3 -8.10 -16.24 -17.64
CA GLU A 3 -7.91 -17.57 -17.05
C GLU A 3 -9.16 -17.93 -16.23
N ASP A 4 -9.78 -19.02 -16.66
CA ASP A 4 -10.82 -19.78 -15.96
C ASP A 4 -10.15 -20.75 -14.98
N LEU A 5 -10.64 -20.81 -13.74
CA LEU A 5 -10.50 -21.98 -12.87
C LEU A 5 -11.76 -22.13 -11.99
N SER A 6 -12.29 -23.34 -11.97
CA SER A 6 -13.61 -23.73 -11.47
C SER A 6 -13.70 -23.97 -9.95
N TYR A 7 -14.93 -23.78 -9.48
CA TYR A 7 -15.59 -23.95 -8.18
C TYR A 7 -15.11 -25.00 -7.17
N ASP A 8 -15.26 -24.64 -5.88
CA ASP A 8 -15.73 -25.54 -4.81
C ASP A 8 -16.71 -24.80 -3.85
N CYS A 9 -17.60 -25.57 -3.22
CA CYS A 9 -18.96 -25.23 -2.78
C CYS A 9 -19.06 -24.71 -1.32
N LYS A 10 -19.68 -23.52 -1.10
CA LYS A 10 -20.62 -23.19 0.03
C LYS A 10 -21.09 -21.73 0.16
N TYR A 11 -20.68 -20.81 -0.70
CA TYR A 11 -21.22 -19.45 -0.77
C TYR A 11 -21.42 -19.06 -2.25
N PRO A 12 -22.38 -18.17 -2.59
CA PRO A 12 -22.74 -17.91 -3.99
C PRO A 12 -21.53 -17.40 -4.78
N LYS A 13 -21.48 -17.70 -6.09
CA LYS A 13 -20.59 -17.14 -7.14
C LYS A 13 -19.58 -16.11 -6.62
N ASN A 14 -18.27 -16.30 -6.81
CA ASN A 14 -17.27 -15.26 -6.56
C ASN A 14 -17.69 -13.94 -7.23
N VAL A 15 -18.27 -13.02 -6.45
CA VAL A 15 -18.78 -11.74 -6.92
C VAL A 15 -17.63 -10.75 -6.88
N LYS A 16 -17.28 -10.19 -8.04
CA LYS A 16 -16.31 -9.10 -8.11
C LYS A 16 -16.99 -7.80 -7.71
N LEU A 17 -16.35 -7.08 -6.79
CA LEU A 17 -16.78 -5.77 -6.31
C LEU A 17 -15.64 -4.79 -6.55
N ILE A 18 -15.99 -3.55 -6.89
CA ILE A 18 -15.04 -2.45 -7.05
C ILE A 18 -14.97 -1.71 -5.72
N GLY A 19 -13.78 -1.68 -5.11
CA GLY A 19 -13.54 -1.02 -3.82
C GLY A 19 -12.78 0.30 -4.01
N LEU A 20 -13.26 1.38 -3.39
CA LEU A 20 -12.51 2.61 -3.20
C LEU A 20 -11.78 2.54 -1.86
N ILE A 21 -10.47 2.75 -1.84
CA ILE A 21 -9.69 2.87 -0.60
C ILE A 21 -9.82 4.30 -0.08
N ASP A 22 -10.31 4.45 1.15
CA ASP A 22 -10.47 5.75 1.81
C ASP A 22 -9.84 5.71 3.20
N THR A 23 -8.65 6.30 3.32
CA THR A 23 -7.91 6.38 4.58
C THR A 23 -8.49 7.41 5.56
N GLY A 24 -9.43 8.25 5.11
CA GLY A 24 -10.16 9.20 5.95
C GLY A 24 -11.38 8.57 6.63
N SER A 25 -11.70 7.32 6.30
CA SER A 25 -12.81 6.58 6.90
C SER A 25 -12.32 5.56 7.92
N ASP A 26 -12.89 5.59 9.12
CA ASP A 26 -12.58 4.60 10.17
C ASP A 26 -13.26 3.24 9.91
N ALA A 27 -14.32 3.20 9.10
CA ALA A 27 -15.10 2.00 8.83
C ALA A 27 -15.25 1.71 7.34
N SER A 28 -15.48 0.45 6.99
CA SER A 28 -15.76 0.02 5.62
C SER A 28 -17.26 -0.10 5.33
N PHE A 29 -17.69 0.43 4.18
CA PHE A 29 -19.09 0.53 3.78
C PHE A 29 -19.38 -0.20 2.48
N ILE A 30 -20.60 -0.75 2.36
CA ILE A 30 -21.14 -1.29 1.11
C ILE A 30 -22.41 -0.55 0.71
N ASP A 31 -22.56 -0.28 -0.59
CA ASP A 31 -23.80 0.28 -1.09
C ASP A 31 -24.97 -0.72 -0.98
N ILE A 32 -26.10 -0.23 -0.51
CA ILE A 32 -27.32 -1.03 -0.36
C ILE A 32 -27.82 -1.63 -1.69
N ILE A 33 -27.59 -0.94 -2.82
CA ILE A 33 -27.99 -1.47 -4.13
C ILE A 33 -27.04 -2.60 -4.53
N SER A 34 -25.74 -2.43 -4.35
CA SER A 34 -24.74 -3.47 -4.63
C SER A 34 -24.90 -4.69 -3.71
N LEU A 35 -25.20 -4.49 -2.43
CA LEU A 35 -25.50 -5.56 -1.47
C LEU A 35 -26.70 -6.42 -1.94
N ASN A 36 -27.81 -5.78 -2.31
CA ASN A 36 -29.02 -6.48 -2.73
C ASN A 36 -28.90 -7.09 -4.14
N LYS A 37 -28.31 -6.37 -5.11
CA LYS A 37 -28.27 -6.82 -6.51
C LYS A 37 -27.12 -7.77 -6.81
N LYS A 38 -25.91 -7.45 -6.33
CA LYS A 38 -24.70 -8.24 -6.63
C LYS A 38 -24.55 -9.40 -5.65
N LEU A 39 -24.62 -9.12 -4.35
CA LEU A 39 -24.43 -10.14 -3.30
C LEU A 39 -25.70 -10.92 -2.94
N LYS A 40 -26.89 -10.41 -3.31
CA LYS A 40 -28.19 -11.01 -2.99
C LYS A 40 -28.42 -11.19 -1.49
N ILE A 41 -27.87 -10.26 -0.69
CA ILE A 41 -28.03 -10.23 0.77
C ILE A 41 -29.08 -9.18 1.11
N ASN A 42 -30.23 -9.64 1.61
CA ASN A 42 -31.35 -8.75 1.94
C ASN A 42 -31.53 -8.57 3.46
N LYS A 43 -30.76 -9.30 4.27
CA LYS A 43 -30.82 -9.26 5.73
C LYS A 43 -29.54 -8.64 6.26
N VAL A 44 -29.70 -7.59 7.05
CA VAL A 44 -28.62 -6.86 7.72
C VAL A 44 -28.99 -6.71 9.19
N ASN A 45 -27.99 -6.75 10.07
CA ASN A 45 -28.18 -6.56 11.49
C ASN A 45 -28.32 -5.06 11.75
N LYS A 46 -29.44 -4.63 12.33
CA LYS A 46 -29.66 -3.21 12.62
C LYS A 46 -28.66 -2.72 13.67
N ILE A 47 -28.08 -1.57 13.41
CA ILE A 47 -27.22 -0.86 14.36
C ILE A 47 -27.89 0.48 14.69
N THR A 48 -27.87 0.85 15.97
CA THR A 48 -28.30 2.17 16.44
C THR A 48 -27.14 3.14 16.41
N GLY A 49 -27.38 4.37 15.95
CA GLY A 49 -26.40 5.44 15.90
C GLY A 49 -26.44 6.18 14.56
N SER A 50 -25.50 7.10 14.40
CA SER A 50 -25.37 7.95 13.21
C SER A 50 -23.90 8.07 12.78
N TYR A 51 -23.69 8.42 11.53
CA TYR A 51 -22.41 8.86 11.01
C TYR A 51 -22.34 10.38 11.06
N ASN A 52 -21.19 10.89 11.50
CA ASN A 52 -20.89 12.31 11.47
C ASN A 52 -19.95 12.58 10.30
N PHE A 53 -20.47 13.24 9.26
CA PHE A 53 -19.65 13.68 8.14
C PHE A 53 -19.09 15.09 8.41
N LEU A 54 -17.91 15.40 7.83
CA LEU A 54 -17.19 16.68 8.03
C LEU A 54 -17.98 17.95 7.68
N SER A 55 -19.05 17.84 6.88
CA SER A 55 -19.91 18.97 6.52
C SER A 55 -20.95 19.28 7.59
N HIS A 56 -21.25 20.56 7.81
CA HIS A 56 -22.34 20.99 8.70
C HIS A 56 -23.65 20.25 8.40
N ASN A 57 -24.25 19.63 9.43
CA ASN A 57 -25.57 18.98 9.45
C ASN A 57 -25.76 17.69 8.64
N ASN A 58 -24.70 16.95 8.32
CA ASN A 58 -24.85 15.62 7.71
C ASN A 58 -24.69 14.52 8.77
N GLU A 59 -25.67 14.43 9.68
CA GLU A 59 -25.84 13.27 10.55
C GLU A 59 -26.74 12.25 9.82
N ILE A 60 -26.18 11.12 9.40
CA ILE A 60 -26.93 10.07 8.70
C ILE A 60 -27.12 8.87 9.63
N SER A 61 -28.37 8.49 9.88
CA SER A 61 -28.67 7.30 10.69
C SER A 61 -28.12 6.02 10.06
N ARG A 62 -27.52 5.16 10.88
CA ARG A 62 -27.00 3.86 10.45
C ARG A 62 -28.13 2.95 9.97
N ILE A 63 -27.93 2.26 8.84
CA ILE A 63 -28.91 1.31 8.29
C ILE A 63 -28.72 -0.06 8.95
N GLY A 64 -27.48 -0.52 9.05
CA GLY A 64 -27.12 -1.79 9.65
C GLY A 64 -25.75 -2.27 9.19
N ILE A 65 -25.38 -3.46 9.63
CA ILE A 65 -24.12 -4.15 9.31
C ILE A 65 -24.41 -5.53 8.74
N THR A 66 -23.57 -6.01 7.83
CA THR A 66 -23.64 -7.38 7.33
C THR A 66 -23.11 -8.37 8.37
N ASP A 67 -23.56 -9.62 8.28
CA ASP A 67 -22.79 -10.72 8.87
C ASP A 67 -21.37 -10.76 8.25
N PRO A 68 -20.38 -11.34 8.93
CA PRO A 68 -19.01 -11.42 8.41
C PRO A 68 -18.96 -12.12 7.05
N LEU A 69 -18.56 -11.36 6.02
CA LEU A 69 -18.38 -11.84 4.66
C LEU A 69 -16.95 -12.31 4.46
N GLN A 70 -16.77 -13.34 3.63
CA GLN A 70 -15.46 -13.81 3.22
C GLN A 70 -14.94 -12.98 2.05
N PHE A 71 -13.83 -12.30 2.24
CA PHE A 71 -13.13 -11.54 1.20
C PHE A 71 -11.95 -12.33 0.66
N LYS A 72 -11.68 -12.14 -0.63
CA LYS A 72 -10.45 -12.56 -1.29
C LYS A 72 -9.86 -11.34 -1.98
N TYR A 73 -8.63 -11.02 -1.62
CA TYR A 73 -7.83 -9.95 -2.20
C TYR A 73 -6.60 -10.54 -2.90
N ALA A 74 -5.85 -9.69 -3.61
CA ALA A 74 -4.68 -10.07 -4.39
C ALA A 74 -3.71 -11.00 -3.61
N ASN A 75 -2.91 -11.79 -4.34
CA ASN A 75 -1.89 -12.67 -3.77
C ASN A 75 -2.43 -13.76 -2.82
N GLY A 76 -3.70 -14.15 -2.98
CA GLY A 76 -4.30 -15.22 -2.18
C GLY A 76 -4.73 -14.81 -0.78
N ILE A 77 -4.65 -13.51 -0.44
CA ILE A 77 -5.09 -12.97 0.85
C ILE A 77 -6.59 -13.22 1.02
N GLN A 78 -6.96 -13.85 2.13
CA GLN A 78 -8.34 -14.17 2.46
C GLN A 78 -8.62 -13.80 3.92
N PHE A 79 -9.71 -13.09 4.14
CA PHE A 79 -10.09 -12.66 5.49
C PHE A 79 -11.60 -12.53 5.60
N LYS A 80 -12.11 -12.49 6.84
CA LYS A 80 -13.51 -12.21 7.12
C LYS A 80 -13.68 -10.81 7.66
N HIS A 81 -14.71 -10.13 7.20
CA HIS A 81 -15.04 -8.81 7.69
C HIS A 81 -16.52 -8.50 7.51
N SER A 82 -17.07 -7.67 8.39
CA SER A 82 -18.44 -7.17 8.31
C SER A 82 -18.40 -5.77 7.72
N LEU A 83 -19.31 -5.45 6.79
CA LEU A 83 -19.41 -4.14 6.18
C LEU A 83 -20.64 -3.41 6.73
N GLU A 84 -20.49 -2.12 7.00
CA GLU A 84 -21.62 -1.26 7.30
C GLU A 84 -22.37 -0.94 6.00
N VAL A 85 -23.69 -0.85 6.08
CA VAL A 85 -24.54 -0.64 4.91
C VAL A 85 -24.92 0.82 4.82
N MET A 86 -24.59 1.44 3.69
CA MET A 86 -24.91 2.83 3.41
C MET A 86 -25.53 2.94 2.01
N LYS A 87 -26.25 4.04 1.77
CA LYS A 87 -26.74 4.37 0.42
C LYS A 87 -25.76 5.34 -0.23
N PHE A 88 -25.05 4.88 -1.24
CA PHE A 88 -24.09 5.71 -1.96
C PHE A 88 -24.80 6.64 -2.96
N ASN A 89 -24.16 7.76 -3.28
CA ASN A 89 -24.62 8.63 -4.35
C ASN A 89 -24.48 7.91 -5.70
N LYS A 90 -25.42 8.16 -6.62
CA LYS A 90 -25.46 7.50 -7.93
C LYS A 90 -24.26 7.81 -8.83
N GLU A 91 -23.51 8.85 -8.50
CA GLU A 91 -22.33 9.30 -9.24
C GLU A 91 -21.06 8.50 -8.86
N PHE A 92 -21.12 7.71 -7.79
CA PHE A 92 -20.00 6.88 -7.39
C PHE A 92 -19.95 5.58 -8.21
N GLU A 93 -18.78 5.28 -8.78
CA GLU A 93 -18.54 4.11 -9.63
C GLU A 93 -17.99 2.90 -8.85
N PHE A 94 -18.05 2.91 -7.52
CA PHE A 94 -17.57 1.83 -6.65
C PHE A 94 -18.71 1.18 -5.85
N ASP A 95 -18.54 -0.08 -5.51
CA ASP A 95 -19.50 -0.88 -4.74
C ASP A 95 -19.26 -0.81 -3.23
N ILE A 96 -17.98 -0.73 -2.84
CA ILE A 96 -17.51 -0.77 -1.46
C ILE A 96 -16.56 0.41 -1.23
N LEU A 97 -16.66 1.06 -0.09
CA LEU A 97 -15.66 1.96 0.45
C LEU A 97 -14.88 1.20 1.54
N LEU A 98 -13.56 1.12 1.37
CA LEU A 98 -12.64 0.40 2.24
C LEU A 98 -11.97 1.40 3.17
N GLY A 99 -12.42 1.42 4.43
CA GLY A 99 -11.87 2.25 5.50
C GLY A 99 -10.60 1.64 6.09
N THR A 100 -10.05 2.31 7.10
CA THR A 100 -8.82 1.89 7.78
C THR A 100 -8.97 0.58 8.58
N ASP A 101 -10.19 0.18 8.92
CA ASP A 101 -10.52 -1.08 9.60
C ASP A 101 -10.19 -2.36 8.80
N ILE A 102 -10.20 -2.27 7.47
CA ILE A 102 -9.98 -3.42 6.57
C ILE A 102 -8.57 -3.45 5.97
N LEU A 103 -7.86 -2.31 5.89
CA LEU A 103 -6.55 -2.21 5.24
C LEU A 103 -5.49 -3.15 5.85
N PRO A 104 -5.35 -3.28 7.18
CA PRO A 104 -4.39 -4.21 7.77
C PRO A 104 -4.68 -5.67 7.37
N LYS A 105 -5.97 -6.05 7.24
CA LYS A 105 -6.39 -7.40 6.83
C LYS A 105 -6.08 -7.70 5.37
N MET A 106 -5.96 -6.65 4.56
CA MET A 106 -5.52 -6.71 3.17
C MET A 106 -3.99 -6.65 3.02
N ASN A 107 -3.24 -6.61 4.13
CA ASN A 107 -1.80 -6.32 4.16
C ASN A 107 -1.43 -5.00 3.46
N ILE A 108 -2.29 -3.98 3.58
CA ILE A 108 -2.01 -2.63 3.08
C ILE A 108 -1.55 -1.79 4.27
N GLY A 109 -0.27 -1.40 4.27
CA GLY A 109 0.29 -0.43 5.21
C GLY A 109 0.28 0.99 4.62
N LEU A 110 -0.17 1.97 5.40
CA LEU A 110 -0.05 3.38 5.05
C LEU A 110 1.29 3.92 5.56
N THR A 111 2.22 4.19 4.65
CA THR A 111 3.54 4.75 5.00
C THR A 111 3.63 6.24 4.63
N GLY A 112 4.17 7.06 5.52
CA GLY A 112 4.44 8.48 5.25
C GLY A 112 3.24 9.44 5.44
N VAL A 113 2.18 9.02 6.13
CA VAL A 113 1.06 9.89 6.52
C VAL A 113 1.36 10.55 7.86
N ALA A 114 1.21 11.87 7.96
CA ALA A 114 1.36 12.60 9.23
C ALA A 114 0.23 12.18 10.19
N PHE A 115 0.59 11.78 11.41
CA PHE A 115 -0.32 11.19 12.40
C PHE A 115 -1.25 12.23 13.05
N LYS A 116 -2.38 11.73 13.59
CA LYS A 116 -3.28 12.47 14.50
C LYS A 116 -2.48 12.94 15.71
N LEU A 117 -2.52 14.24 16.06
CA LEU A 117 -1.94 14.72 17.32
C LEU A 117 -2.45 13.85 18.48
N ASP A 118 -1.54 13.35 19.30
CA ASP A 118 -1.88 12.65 20.54
C ASP A 118 -2.82 13.56 21.37
N GLY A 119 -4.08 13.17 21.55
CA GLY A 119 -4.94 13.89 22.49
C GLY A 119 -6.46 13.81 22.34
N GLU A 120 -7.03 13.49 21.18
CA GLU A 120 -8.51 13.52 21.05
C GLU A 120 -9.08 12.26 20.38
N HIS A 121 -9.91 11.56 21.17
CA HIS A 121 -10.72 10.38 20.82
C HIS A 121 -10.02 9.02 20.90
N SER A 122 -9.51 8.67 22.08
CA SER A 122 -9.44 7.26 22.51
C SER A 122 -10.86 6.73 22.70
N HIS A 123 -11.46 6.14 21.65
CA HIS A 123 -12.61 5.27 21.85
C HIS A 123 -12.13 3.99 22.53
N SER A 124 -12.73 3.71 23.68
CA SER A 124 -12.24 2.80 24.73
C SER A 124 -12.28 1.29 24.44
N ASP A 125 -12.43 0.86 23.18
CA ASP A 125 -12.66 -0.57 22.87
C ASP A 125 -11.53 -1.26 22.08
N THR A 126 -10.44 -0.56 21.75
CA THR A 126 -9.23 -1.19 21.22
C THR A 126 -7.98 -0.60 21.86
N THR A 127 -7.68 -1.01 23.09
CA THR A 127 -6.36 -0.86 23.73
C THR A 127 -5.30 -1.79 23.13
N ALA A 128 -5.47 -2.22 21.88
CA ALA A 128 -4.46 -2.96 21.15
C ALA A 128 -3.48 -1.96 20.55
N ASN A 129 -2.50 -1.53 21.36
CA ASN A 129 -1.29 -0.78 20.98
C ASN A 129 -1.23 -0.41 19.49
N ASP A 130 -1.81 0.74 19.11
CA ASP A 130 -1.69 1.30 17.75
C ASP A 130 -0.22 1.44 17.32
N ASN A 131 0.69 1.51 18.30
CA ASN A 131 2.14 1.44 18.11
C ASN A 131 2.60 0.19 17.32
N LEU A 132 1.96 -0.97 17.49
CA LEU A 132 2.28 -2.19 16.73
C LEU A 132 1.88 -2.08 15.25
N ILE A 133 0.85 -1.29 14.94
CA ILE A 133 0.42 -1.02 13.56
C ILE A 133 1.42 -0.06 12.87
N LEU A 134 2.08 0.80 13.65
CA LEU A 134 3.08 1.79 13.23
C LEU A 134 4.52 1.27 13.23
N GLU A 135 4.77 0.05 13.73
CA GLU A 135 6.08 -0.58 13.63
C GLU A 135 6.36 -0.90 12.17
N ASN A 136 7.10 -0.01 11.52
CA ASN A 136 7.69 -0.31 10.23
C ASN A 136 8.69 -1.44 10.43
N ILE A 137 8.29 -2.66 10.08
CA ILE A 137 9.10 -3.88 10.15
C ILE A 137 10.44 -3.77 9.40
N ASN A 138 10.58 -2.78 8.51
CA ASN A 138 11.82 -2.54 7.77
C ASN A 138 12.79 -1.57 8.48
N ILE A 139 12.39 -0.95 9.60
CA ILE A 139 13.24 -0.06 10.38
C ILE A 139 13.55 -0.73 11.70
N ASP A 140 14.80 -1.13 11.86
CA ASP A 140 15.30 -1.66 13.12
C ASP A 140 15.52 -0.54 14.15
N ARG A 141 14.44 -0.15 14.84
CA ARG A 141 14.48 0.91 15.86
C ARG A 141 15.23 0.50 17.12
N GLU A 142 15.35 -0.80 17.37
CA GLU A 142 15.99 -1.37 18.55
C GLU A 142 17.47 -1.74 18.30
N ASN A 143 17.99 -1.49 17.09
CA ASN A 143 19.33 -1.91 16.66
C ASN A 143 19.59 -3.40 16.94
N LYS A 144 18.58 -4.25 16.76
CA LYS A 144 18.65 -5.71 16.91
C LYS A 144 19.52 -6.37 15.83
N TYR A 145 19.70 -5.71 14.69
CA TYR A 145 20.37 -6.23 13.52
C TYR A 145 21.58 -5.37 13.18
N GLU A 146 22.76 -5.99 13.23
CA GLU A 146 23.97 -5.40 12.68
C GLU A 146 23.96 -5.47 11.14
N PRO A 147 24.33 -4.36 10.45
CA PRO A 147 24.56 -4.36 9.02
C PRO A 147 25.54 -5.47 8.61
N ASP A 148 25.24 -6.16 7.52
CA ASP A 148 26.04 -7.25 6.92
C ASP A 148 26.21 -8.53 7.78
N ASN A 149 25.97 -8.46 9.10
CA ASN A 149 26.13 -9.56 10.05
C ASN A 149 24.80 -10.18 10.52
N SER A 150 23.67 -9.66 10.04
CA SER A 150 22.33 -10.16 10.38
C SER A 150 21.63 -10.78 9.17
N PRO A 151 22.10 -11.95 8.68
CA PRO A 151 21.54 -12.56 7.48
C PRO A 151 20.10 -13.01 7.71
N ALA A 152 19.24 -12.75 6.73
CA ALA A 152 17.86 -13.23 6.74
C ALA A 152 17.81 -14.76 6.51
N GLY A 153 16.97 -15.43 7.28
CA GLY A 153 16.70 -16.87 7.15
C GLY A 153 17.71 -17.78 7.87
N THR A 154 17.43 -19.08 7.86
CA THR A 154 18.33 -20.09 8.44
C THR A 154 19.54 -20.34 7.54
N PRO A 155 20.67 -20.84 8.08
CA PRO A 155 21.85 -21.17 7.27
C PRO A 155 21.54 -22.11 6.09
N SER A 156 20.64 -23.09 6.27
CA SER A 156 20.23 -24.03 5.22
C SER A 156 19.42 -23.36 4.11
N GLN A 157 18.43 -22.53 4.47
CA GLN A 157 17.62 -21.79 3.48
C GLN A 157 18.48 -20.82 2.69
N ARG A 158 19.43 -20.15 3.36
CA ARG A 158 20.37 -19.25 2.70
C ARG A 158 21.27 -20.02 1.73
N ALA A 159 21.82 -21.16 2.14
CA ALA A 159 22.64 -21.99 1.25
C ALA A 159 21.87 -22.44 0.00
N GLU A 160 20.59 -22.81 0.14
CA GLU A 160 19.73 -23.16 -1.00
C GLU A 160 19.44 -21.96 -1.90
N PHE A 161 19.12 -20.80 -1.33
CA PHE A 161 18.91 -19.57 -2.09
C PHE A 161 20.16 -19.14 -2.87
N PHE A 162 21.33 -19.12 -2.21
CA PHE A 162 22.59 -18.79 -2.87
C PHE A 162 22.95 -19.79 -3.96
N LYS A 163 22.59 -21.08 -3.81
CA LYS A 163 22.78 -22.07 -4.87
C LYS A 163 21.95 -21.74 -6.12
N ILE A 164 20.74 -21.22 -5.95
CA ILE A 164 19.85 -20.85 -7.07
C ILE A 164 20.40 -19.62 -7.81
N ILE A 165 20.87 -18.61 -7.10
CA ILE A 165 21.31 -17.34 -7.72
C ILE A 165 22.79 -17.30 -8.09
N LYS A 166 23.57 -18.34 -7.76
CA LYS A 166 25.02 -18.36 -7.94
C LYS A 166 25.43 -18.09 -9.39
N GLU A 167 24.78 -18.75 -10.34
CA GLU A 167 25.08 -18.59 -11.76
C GLU A 167 24.92 -17.13 -12.22
N ALA A 168 23.80 -16.49 -11.87
CA ALA A 168 23.56 -15.08 -12.19
C ALA A 168 24.56 -14.13 -11.49
N ILE A 169 25.00 -14.44 -10.28
CA ILE A 169 26.05 -13.67 -9.60
C ILE A 169 27.39 -13.82 -10.33
N ASP A 170 27.78 -15.05 -10.67
CA ASP A 170 29.05 -15.34 -11.32
C ASP A 170 29.10 -14.69 -12.72
N GLU A 171 28.00 -14.75 -13.48
CA GLU A 171 27.85 -14.04 -14.76
C GLU A 171 27.99 -12.52 -14.58
N ASN A 172 27.28 -11.92 -13.61
CA ASN A 172 27.37 -10.49 -13.33
C ASN A 172 28.78 -10.06 -12.91
N GLN A 173 29.52 -10.90 -12.17
CA GLN A 173 30.91 -10.62 -11.78
C GLN A 173 31.89 -10.72 -12.94
N SER A 174 31.58 -11.50 -13.98
CA SER A 174 32.42 -11.63 -15.17
C SER A 174 32.32 -10.44 -16.12
N ILE A 175 31.36 -9.54 -15.91
CA ILE A 175 31.17 -8.34 -16.73
C ILE A 175 32.39 -7.41 -16.54
N PRO A 176 33.10 -7.05 -17.62
CA PRO A 176 34.23 -6.12 -17.53
C PRO A 176 33.79 -4.77 -16.95
N ILE A 177 34.58 -4.20 -16.05
CA ILE A 177 34.29 -2.89 -15.43
C ILE A 177 34.17 -1.78 -16.48
N GLU A 178 34.93 -1.89 -17.57
CA GLU A 178 34.93 -0.94 -18.70
C GLU A 178 33.77 -1.16 -19.69
N SER A 179 32.89 -2.15 -19.44
CA SER A 179 31.77 -2.42 -20.32
C SER A 179 30.65 -1.38 -20.15
N SER A 180 30.11 -0.91 -21.27
CA SER A 180 28.93 -0.06 -21.29
C SER A 180 27.66 -0.90 -21.33
N CYS A 181 26.61 -0.45 -20.65
CA CYS A 181 25.30 -1.09 -20.74
C CYS A 181 24.80 -1.05 -22.20
N PRO A 182 24.43 -2.21 -22.80
CA PRO A 182 24.00 -2.26 -24.21
C PRO A 182 22.57 -1.78 -24.41
N MET A 183 21.82 -1.49 -23.34
CA MET A 183 20.43 -1.04 -23.42
C MET A 183 20.36 0.35 -24.06
N PRO A 184 19.55 0.57 -25.11
CA PRO A 184 19.43 1.87 -25.79
C PRO A 184 19.08 3.02 -24.83
N GLU A 185 18.28 2.74 -23.80
CA GLU A 185 17.83 3.70 -22.79
C GLU A 185 18.95 4.16 -21.85
N SER A 186 20.07 3.41 -21.79
CA SER A 186 21.25 3.79 -21.02
C SER A 186 22.15 4.79 -21.74
N ILE A 187 21.87 5.08 -23.02
CA ILE A 187 22.64 6.02 -23.83
C ILE A 187 22.14 7.45 -23.55
N ILE A 188 22.98 8.26 -22.91
CA ILE A 188 22.68 9.67 -22.65
C ILE A 188 23.07 10.51 -23.88
N HIS A 189 22.06 11.04 -24.58
CA HIS A 189 22.28 11.98 -25.67
C HIS A 189 22.30 13.42 -25.16
N LEU A 190 23.47 14.07 -25.25
CA LEU A 190 23.58 15.50 -24.99
C LEU A 190 23.21 16.28 -26.26
N PRO A 191 22.20 17.16 -26.23
CA PRO A 191 21.83 17.99 -27.38
C PRO A 191 22.92 19.05 -27.60
N THR A 192 23.89 18.72 -28.44
CA THR A 192 25.03 19.58 -28.75
C THR A 192 24.93 20.00 -30.21
N LYS A 193 25.15 21.29 -30.51
CA LYS A 193 25.17 21.76 -31.90
C LYS A 193 26.33 21.11 -32.64
N GLU A 194 26.15 20.85 -33.94
CA GLU A 194 27.19 20.26 -34.79
C GLU A 194 28.48 21.10 -34.74
N GLY A 195 29.62 20.45 -34.42
CA GLY A 195 30.91 21.11 -34.26
C GLY A 195 31.17 21.79 -32.90
N ALA A 196 30.24 21.72 -31.94
CA ALA A 196 30.42 22.32 -30.61
C ALA A 196 30.88 21.29 -29.57
N THR A 197 32.00 21.56 -28.90
CA THR A 197 32.49 20.75 -27.76
C THR A 197 31.93 21.29 -26.46
N ALA A 198 31.08 20.53 -25.77
CA ALA A 198 30.52 20.92 -24.48
C ALA A 198 31.20 20.17 -23.33
N TYR A 199 32.01 20.87 -22.53
CA TYR A 199 32.58 20.34 -21.29
C TYR A 199 31.61 20.57 -20.12
N ARG A 200 30.69 19.64 -19.90
CA ARG A 200 29.80 19.68 -18.73
C ARG A 200 30.35 18.73 -17.67
N ARG A 201 30.58 19.27 -16.46
CA ARG A 201 30.96 18.44 -15.30
C ARG A 201 29.79 17.52 -14.96
N GLN A 202 30.08 16.24 -14.71
CA GLN A 202 29.10 15.24 -14.28
C GLN A 202 28.47 15.60 -12.92
N TYR A 203 29.20 16.37 -12.08
CA TYR A 203 28.73 16.83 -10.78
C TYR A 203 28.93 18.34 -10.58
N PRO A 204 28.03 19.01 -9.86
CA PRO A 204 28.22 20.40 -9.45
C PRO A 204 29.41 20.54 -8.48
N ILE A 205 30.00 21.74 -8.44
CA ILE A 205 31.13 22.04 -7.54
C ILE A 205 30.67 21.82 -6.08
N PRO A 206 31.45 21.04 -5.28
CA PRO A 206 31.17 20.85 -3.85
C PRO A 206 30.93 22.18 -3.15
N HIS A 207 29.95 22.22 -2.24
CA HIS A 207 29.51 23.46 -1.61
C HIS A 207 30.65 24.21 -0.91
N ALA A 208 31.61 23.47 -0.33
CA ALA A 208 32.79 24.00 0.35
C ALA A 208 33.78 24.74 -0.58
N LEU A 209 33.72 24.49 -1.90
CA LEU A 209 34.61 25.07 -2.90
C LEU A 209 33.92 26.15 -3.74
N ARG A 210 32.68 26.51 -3.40
CA ARG A 210 31.97 27.59 -4.09
C ARG A 210 32.55 28.94 -3.65
N PRO A 211 32.81 29.87 -4.58
CA PRO A 211 33.26 31.21 -4.21
C PRO A 211 32.21 31.88 -3.33
N SER A 212 32.59 32.37 -2.15
CA SER A 212 31.74 33.26 -1.37
C SER A 212 31.64 34.59 -2.11
N THR A 213 30.46 34.91 -2.65
CA THR A 213 30.23 36.24 -3.24
C THR A 213 30.43 37.31 -2.19
N PRO A 214 31.28 38.33 -2.40
CA PRO A 214 31.39 39.43 -1.44
C PRO A 214 30.08 40.22 -1.50
N SER A 215 29.37 40.30 -0.38
CA SER A 215 28.24 41.20 -0.21
C SER A 215 28.75 42.63 -0.36
N ARG A 216 28.32 43.34 -1.42
CA ARG A 216 28.48 44.79 -1.49
C ARG A 216 27.58 45.42 -0.43
N SER A 217 28.22 46.05 0.56
CA SER A 217 27.65 47.05 1.47
C SER A 217 27.22 48.30 0.72
#